data_AF-A0A7C5HVB4-F1
#
_entry.id   AF-A0A7C5HVB4-F1
#
_cell.length_a   1.000
_cell.length_b   1.000
_cell.length_c   1.000
_cell.angle_alpha   90.00
_cell.angle_beta   90.00
_cell.angle_gamma   90.00
#
_symmetry.space_group_name_H-M   'P 1'
#
loop_
_entity.id
_entity.type
_entity.pdbx_description
1 polymer ?
#
loop_
_entity_poly.entity_id
_entity_poly.type
_entity_poly.pdbx_seq_one_letter_code
_entity_poly.pdbx_strand_id
1 'polypeptide(L)'
;MKRITSRAEFDKLRKHGRRTRTQYFDLVSCAIEKDADFGLAVIVSKKIGNAVKRNKIKRWIKNFAYTHANLFRSNNDYLIITKRGIYE
;
A
#
# COMPACT_ATOMS: atom_id res chain seq x y z
N MET A 1 -9.39 -6.14 6.86
CA MET A 1 -8.49 -5.17 6.20
C MET A 1 -9.01 -3.76 6.39
N LYS A 2 -8.26 -2.94 7.14
CA LYS A 2 -8.56 -1.52 7.33
C LYS A 2 -8.07 -0.70 6.13
N ARG A 3 -8.84 0.29 5.67
CA ARG A 3 -8.36 1.27 4.68
C ARG A 3 -7.72 2.44 5.40
N ILE A 4 -6.46 2.74 5.09
CA ILE A 4 -5.78 3.89 5.67
C ILE A 4 -6.18 5.14 4.89
N THR A 5 -6.83 6.07 5.57
CA THR A 5 -7.31 7.34 4.98
C THR A 5 -6.80 8.56 5.75
N SER A 6 -6.43 8.40 7.03
CA SER A 6 -5.95 9.52 7.83
C SER A 6 -4.54 9.93 7.43
N ARG A 7 -4.33 11.23 7.25
CA ARG A 7 -3.02 11.79 6.94
C ARG A 7 -1.98 11.45 8.01
N ALA A 8 -2.38 11.41 9.28
CA ALA A 8 -1.49 11.05 10.38
C ALA A 8 -0.96 9.61 10.26
N GLU A 9 -1.81 8.66 9.86
CA GLU A 9 -1.42 7.26 9.63
C GLU A 9 -0.47 7.14 8.44
N PHE A 10 -0.77 7.87 7.35
CA PHE A 10 0.12 7.96 6.19
C PHE A 10 1.50 8.52 6.54
N ASP A 11 1.55 9.60 7.32
CA ASP A 11 2.80 10.23 7.72
C ASP A 11 3.60 9.33 8.67
N LYS A 12 2.92 8.64 9.60
CA LYS A 12 3.55 7.63 10.47
C LYS A 12 4.18 6.51 9.66
N LEU A 13 3.43 5.92 8.72
CA LEU A 13 3.94 4.90 7.79
C LEU A 13 5.16 5.42 7.01
N ARG A 14 5.05 6.61 6.44
CA ARG A 14 6.09 7.16 5.57
C ARG A 14 7.39 7.49 6.32
N LYS A 15 7.30 7.96 7.57
CA LYS A 15 8.44 8.36 8.40
C LYS A 15 9.07 7.20 9.16
N HIS A 16 8.26 6.33 9.76
CA HIS A 16 8.71 5.30 10.70
C HIS A 16 8.59 3.87 10.14
N GLY A 17 7.99 3.69 8.96
CA GLY A 17 7.83 2.38 8.35
C GLY A 17 9.13 1.85 7.75
N ARG A 18 9.33 0.54 7.87
CA ARG A 18 10.41 -0.19 7.20
C ARG A 18 10.12 -0.24 5.71
N ARG A 19 11.09 0.18 4.89
CA ARG A 19 10.93 0.24 3.43
C ARG A 19 11.65 -0.91 2.74
N THR A 20 10.93 -1.60 1.87
CA THR A 20 11.48 -2.58 0.92
C THR A 20 11.25 -2.06 -0.48
N ARG A 21 12.33 -1.94 -1.26
CA ARG A 21 12.28 -1.43 -2.63
C ARG A 21 12.33 -2.61 -3.59
N THR A 22 11.38 -2.67 -4.51
CA THR A 22 11.39 -3.62 -5.63
C THR A 22 11.46 -2.86 -6.95
N GLN A 23 11.55 -3.56 -8.07
CA GLN A 23 11.57 -2.93 -9.40
C GLN A 23 10.31 -2.09 -9.65
N TYR A 24 9.15 -2.60 -9.25
CA TYR A 24 7.85 -2.02 -9.58
C TYR A 24 7.18 -1.28 -8.41
N PHE A 25 7.55 -1.61 -7.19
CA PHE A 25 6.89 -1.10 -5.98
C PHE A 25 7.92 -0.64 -4.94
N ASP A 26 7.54 0.33 -4.12
CA ASP A 26 8.09 0.48 -2.78
C ASP A 26 7.02 0.02 -1.79
N LEU A 27 7.36 -1.00 -1.01
CA LEU A 27 6.56 -1.41 0.13
C LEU A 27 7.10 -0.74 1.39
N VAL A 28 6.19 -0.21 2.18
CA VAL A 28 6.48 0.35 3.50
C VAL A 28 5.56 -0.34 4.50
N SER A 29 6.11 -0.92 5.56
CA SER A 29 5.32 -1.53 6.63
C SER A 29 5.65 -0.91 7.98
N CYS A 30 4.65 -0.73 8.83
CA CYS A 30 4.82 -0.20 10.18
C CYS A 30 3.97 -1.00 11.15
N ALA A 31 4.55 -1.39 12.29
CA ALA A 31 3.82 -2.07 13.33
C ALA A 31 2.77 -1.12 13.94
N ILE A 32 1.59 -1.68 14.21
CA ILE A 32 0.50 -1.01 14.92
C ILE A 32 0.20 -1.76 16.21
N GLU A 33 -0.86 -1.35 16.91
CA GLU A 33 -1.31 -1.97 18.15
C GLU A 33 -1.55 -3.47 17.98
N LYS A 34 -1.35 -4.21 19.08
CA LYS A 34 -1.64 -5.65 19.11
C LYS A 34 -3.13 -5.86 18.91
N ASP A 35 -3.45 -6.90 18.15
CA ASP A 35 -4.80 -7.37 17.79
C ASP A 35 -5.57 -6.46 16.81
N ALA A 36 -4.88 -5.53 16.16
CA ALA A 36 -5.44 -4.71 15.09
C ALA A 36 -5.31 -5.37 13.71
N ASP A 37 -6.41 -5.35 12.97
CA ASP A 37 -6.49 -5.72 11.57
C ASP A 37 -5.48 -4.91 10.73
N PHE A 38 -4.81 -5.55 9.76
CA PHE A 38 -3.84 -4.83 8.94
C PHE A 38 -4.50 -3.73 8.11
N GLY A 39 -3.85 -2.58 8.03
CA GLY A 39 -4.25 -1.47 7.18
C GLY A 39 -3.54 -1.49 5.83
N LEU A 40 -4.21 -1.01 4.78
CA LEU A 40 -3.60 -0.83 3.46
C LEU A 40 -3.83 0.58 2.91
N ALA A 41 -2.72 1.19 2.51
CA ALA A 41 -2.62 2.39 1.71
C ALA A 41 -1.98 2.08 0.35
N VAL A 42 -2.57 2.61 -0.73
CA VAL A 42 -2.01 2.45 -2.09
C VAL A 42 -1.84 3.81 -2.74
N ILE A 43 -0.60 4.16 -3.05
CA ILE A 43 -0.23 5.38 -3.76
C ILE A 43 0.16 5.00 -5.18
N VAL A 44 -0.62 5.51 -6.14
CA VAL A 44 -0.29 5.39 -7.55
C VAL A 44 0.19 6.72 -8.10
N SER A 45 1.47 6.74 -8.51
CA SER A 45 2.13 7.93 -9.04
C SER A 45 1.40 8.50 -10.26
N LYS A 46 1.32 9.84 -10.35
CA LYS A 46 0.81 10.52 -11.56
C LYS A 46 1.64 10.20 -12.81
N LYS A 47 2.91 9.78 -12.63
CA LYS A 47 3.85 9.44 -13.70
C LYS A 47 3.51 8.16 -14.48
N ILE A 48 2.53 7.38 -14.00
CA ILE A 48 2.14 6.10 -14.63
C ILE A 48 1.15 6.31 -15.77
N GLY A 49 0.32 7.35 -15.71
CA GLY A 49 -0.65 7.65 -16.76
C GLY A 49 -1.89 8.37 -16.25
N ASN A 50 -2.93 8.33 -17.09
CA ASN A 50 -4.20 8.99 -16.83
C ASN A 50 -4.95 8.41 -15.61
N ALA A 51 -6.04 9.05 -15.21
CA ALA A 51 -6.84 8.63 -14.06
C ALA A 51 -7.36 7.19 -14.17
N VAL A 52 -7.74 6.75 -15.38
CA VAL A 52 -8.28 5.41 -15.64
C VAL A 52 -7.23 4.34 -15.35
N LYS A 53 -6.04 4.46 -15.97
CA LYS A 53 -4.91 3.52 -15.74
C LYS A 53 -4.52 3.46 -14.27
N ARG A 54 -4.43 4.62 -13.61
CA ARG A 54 -4.10 4.68 -12.18
C ARG A 54 -5.15 4.00 -11.30
N ASN A 55 -6.43 4.18 -11.61
CA ASN A 55 -7.51 3.57 -10.85
C ASN A 55 -7.59 2.06 -11.07
N LYS A 56 -7.28 1.57 -12.28
CA LYS A 56 -7.17 0.14 -12.56
C LYS A 56 -6.07 -0.52 -11.73
N ILE A 57 -4.86 0.08 -11.69
CA ILE A 57 -3.75 -0.42 -10.86
C ILE A 57 -4.11 -0.41 -9.37
N LYS A 58 -4.72 0.68 -8.87
CA LYS A 58 -5.22 0.72 -7.48
C LYS A 58 -6.20 -0.41 -7.18
N ARG A 59 -7.12 -0.69 -8.10
CA ARG A 59 -8.11 -1.77 -7.95
C ARG A 59 -7.44 -3.14 -7.91
N TRP A 60 -6.48 -3.40 -8.80
CA TRP A 60 -5.73 -4.65 -8.82
C TRP A 60 -4.95 -4.90 -7.52
N ILE A 61 -4.22 -3.90 -7.04
CA ILE A 61 -3.45 -4.01 -5.78
C ILE A 61 -4.38 -4.26 -4.59
N LYS A 62 -5.50 -3.55 -4.51
CA LYS A 62 -6.49 -3.74 -3.44
C LYS A 62 -7.15 -5.12 -3.50
N ASN A 63 -7.52 -5.57 -4.70
CA ASN A 63 -8.11 -6.89 -4.88
C ASN A 63 -7.12 -8.00 -4.49
N PHE A 64 -5.87 -7.88 -4.91
CA PHE A 64 -4.81 -8.81 -4.52
C PHE A 64 -4.66 -8.88 -3.00
N ALA A 65 -4.59 -7.73 -2.33
CA ALA A 65 -4.45 -7.68 -0.87
C ALA A 65 -5.69 -8.19 -0.13
N TYR A 66 -6.88 -8.02 -0.70
CA TYR A 66 -8.12 -8.56 -0.16
C TYR A 66 -8.17 -10.08 -0.29
N THR A 67 -7.91 -10.62 -1.49
CA THR A 67 -7.93 -12.07 -1.75
C THR A 67 -6.82 -12.83 -1.01
N HIS A 68 -5.67 -12.19 -0.80
CA HIS A 68 -4.51 -12.79 -0.14
C HIS A 68 -4.22 -12.14 1.22
N ALA A 69 -5.28 -11.78 1.96
CA ALA A 69 -5.18 -11.14 3.26
C ALA A 69 -4.29 -11.93 4.25
N ASN A 70 -4.25 -13.26 4.13
CA ASN A 70 -3.41 -14.17 4.92
C ASN A 70 -1.90 -13.98 4.70
N LEU A 71 -1.46 -13.37 3.60
CA LEU A 71 -0.04 -13.07 3.36
C LEU A 71 0.42 -11.84 4.16
N PHE A 72 -0.51 -11.02 4.64
CA PHE A 72 -0.22 -9.81 5.39
C PHE A 72 -0.22 -10.15 6.88
N ARG A 73 0.85 -9.77 7.58
CA ARG A 73 0.88 -9.88 9.04
C ARG A 73 -0.16 -8.95 9.65
N SER A 74 -1.03 -9.49 10.49
CA SER A 74 -1.85 -8.71 11.43
C SER A 74 -0.95 -7.80 12.28
N ASN A 75 -1.53 -6.73 12.82
CA ASN A 75 -0.82 -5.71 13.61
C ASN A 75 0.26 -4.96 12.81
N ASN A 76 0.12 -4.88 11.49
CA ASN A 76 0.95 -4.02 10.65
C ASN A 76 0.11 -3.25 9.65
N ASP A 77 0.46 -1.99 9.45
CA ASP A 77 -0.03 -1.19 8.35
C ASP A 77 0.93 -1.27 7.17
N TYR A 78 0.38 -1.28 5.96
CA TYR A 78 1.13 -1.38 4.72
C TYR A 78 0.83 -0.20 3.81
N LEU A 79 1.88 0.39 3.26
CA LEU A 79 1.83 1.40 2.22
C LEU A 79 2.55 0.86 0.98
N ILE A 80 1.80 0.71 -0.11
CA ILE A 80 2.32 0.31 -1.42
C ILE A 80 2.39 1.55 -2.31
N ILE A 81 3.60 1.90 -2.74
CA ILE A 81 3.84 3.00 -3.68
C ILE A 81 4.28 2.40 -5.00
N THR A 82 3.59 2.75 -6.09
CA THR A 82 3.93 2.25 -7.42
C THR A 82 5.01 3.11 -8.08
N LYS A 83 5.93 2.46 -8.81
CA LYS A 83 7.02 3.09 -9.56
C LYS A 83 6.67 3.23 -11.05
N ARG A 84 7.45 4.07 -11.75
CA ARG A 84 7.47 4.06 -13.22
C ARG A 84 8.00 2.71 -13.68
N GLY A 85 7.34 2.11 -14.66
CA GLY A 85 7.67 0.77 -15.16
C GLY A 85 6.66 -0.31 -14.77
N ILE A 86 5.67 -0.02 -13.92
CA ILE A 86 4.45 -0.84 -13.89
C ILE A 86 3.73 -0.60 -15.21
N TYR A 87 3.85 -1.58 -16.10
CA TYR A 87 3.07 -1.68 -17.31
C TYR A 87 1.76 -2.40 -16.99
N GLU A 88 0.74 -1.99 -17.73
CA GLU A 88 -0.58 -2.62 -17.77
C GLU A 88 -0.56 -3.74 -18.81
#